data_AF-A0A1H5USJ7-F1
#
_entry.id   AF-A0A1H5USJ7-F1
#
_cell.length_a   1.000
_cell.length_b   1.000
_cell.length_c   1.000
_cell.angle_alpha   90.00
_cell.angle_beta   90.00
_cell.angle_gamma   90.00
#
_symmetry.space_group_name_H-M   'P 1'
#
loop_
_entity.id
_entity.type
_entity.pdbx_description
1 polymer ?
#
loop_
_entity_poly.entity_id
_entity_poly.type
_entity_poly.pdbx_seq_one_letter_code
_entity_poly.pdbx_strand_id
1 'polypeptide(L)'
;MSGGCALAATGGQETIIHLQVRRFLCLDGACPKKTFAEQVPGLTSRYGRHSVGLGAVLREVALALGGRAGARLTGQLAAAVNRMTLIRLIRSLPDPALATGPRVLGVDDFALRRGHTYGTVGPSP
;
A
#
# COMPACT_ATOMS: atom_id res chain seq x y z
N MET A 1 -3.62 -17.29 17.87
CA MET A 1 -3.63 -15.84 18.14
C MET A 1 -4.84 -15.24 17.44
N SER A 2 -5.56 -14.32 18.07
CA SER A 2 -6.60 -13.53 17.41
C SER A 2 -5.97 -12.29 16.78
N GLY A 3 -6.04 -12.17 15.45
CA GLY A 3 -5.64 -10.97 14.72
C GLY A 3 -6.86 -10.32 14.08
N GLY A 4 -6.97 -8.99 14.18
CA GLY A 4 -7.96 -8.21 13.45
C GLY A 4 -7.39 -7.76 12.11
N CYS A 5 -8.14 -7.95 11.03
CA CYS A 5 -7.79 -7.47 9.70
C CYS A 5 -8.98 -6.72 9.09
N ALA A 6 -8.76 -5.48 8.64
CA ALA A 6 -9.82 -4.70 8.01
C ALA A 6 -10.09 -5.18 6.57
N LEU A 7 -11.36 -5.21 6.18
CA LEU A 7 -11.84 -5.51 4.84
C LEU A 7 -12.35 -4.26 4.12
N ALA A 8 -12.47 -4.37 2.80
CA ALA A 8 -13.29 -3.45 2.04
C ALA A 8 -14.75 -3.53 2.51
N ALA A 9 -15.47 -2.41 2.40
CA ALA A 9 -16.84 -2.32 2.88
C ALA A 9 -17.73 -3.37 2.22
N THR A 10 -18.45 -4.11 3.07
CA THR A 10 -19.55 -4.98 2.62
C THR A 10 -20.83 -4.21 2.91
N GLY A 11 -21.61 -3.87 1.87
CA GLY A 11 -22.84 -3.07 2.05
C GLY A 11 -22.63 -1.65 2.60
N GLY A 12 -21.46 -1.05 2.39
CA GLY A 12 -21.16 0.31 2.85
C GLY A 12 -20.76 0.43 4.33
N GLN A 13 -20.50 -0.69 5.01
CA GLN A 13 -20.05 -0.68 6.41
C GLN A 13 -18.61 -1.20 6.55
N GLU A 14 -17.86 -0.58 7.45
CA GLU A 14 -16.52 -1.05 7.82
C GLU A 14 -16.64 -2.42 8.48
N THR A 15 -15.89 -3.39 7.97
CA THR A 15 -15.95 -4.78 8.43
C THR A 15 -14.59 -5.23 8.92
N ILE A 16 -14.55 -5.80 10.13
CA ILE A 16 -13.35 -6.36 10.75
C ILE A 16 -13.50 -7.87 10.80
N ILE A 17 -12.53 -8.60 10.24
CA ILE A 17 -12.42 -10.05 10.44
C ILE A 17 -11.57 -10.29 11.69
N HIS A 18 -12.14 -11.03 12.64
CA HIS A 18 -11.40 -11.67 13.71
C HIS A 18 -10.96 -13.06 13.25
N LEU A 19 -9.67 -13.20 12.98
CA LEU A 19 -9.11 -14.46 12.50
C LEU A 19 -8.35 -15.17 13.62
N GLN A 20 -8.67 -16.45 13.82
CA GLN A 20 -7.90 -17.34 14.67
C GLN A 20 -6.90 -18.12 13.81
N VAL A 21 -5.63 -17.75 13.91
CA VAL A 21 -4.54 -18.40 13.17
C VAL A 21 -3.59 -19.16 14.10
N ARG A 22 -2.92 -20.17 13.54
CA ARG A 22 -1.86 -20.89 14.24
C ARG A 22 -0.68 -19.97 14.52
N ARG A 23 -0.06 -20.15 15.69
CA ARG A 23 1.20 -19.50 16.06
C ARG A 23 2.28 -20.57 16.09
N PHE A 24 3.35 -20.35 15.34
CA PHE A 24 4.52 -21.22 15.29
C PHE A 24 5.66 -20.62 16.10
N LEU A 25 6.52 -21.50 16.62
CA LEU A 25 7.74 -21.16 17.33
C LEU A 25 8.93 -21.73 16.54
N CYS A 26 9.95 -20.93 16.30
CA CYS A 26 11.21 -21.46 15.78
C CYS A 26 12.04 -22.00 16.93
N LEU A 27 12.43 -23.27 16.83
CA LEU A 27 13.19 -23.98 17.85
C LEU A 27 14.70 -23.75 17.73
N ASP A 28 15.16 -23.16 16.62
CA ASP A 28 16.58 -22.85 16.43
C ASP A 28 17.00 -21.69 17.36
N GLY A 29 17.99 -21.96 18.20
CA GLY A 29 18.61 -21.01 19.12
C GLY A 29 19.16 -19.77 18.42
N ALA A 30 19.73 -19.92 17.22
CA ALA A 30 20.33 -18.86 16.43
C ALA A 30 19.31 -18.01 15.65
N CYS A 31 18.05 -18.47 15.54
CA CYS A 31 17.05 -17.75 14.75
C CYS A 31 16.65 -16.42 15.42
N PRO A 32 16.79 -15.27 14.73
CA PRO A 32 16.41 -13.96 15.29
C PRO A 32 14.89 -13.78 15.42
N LYS A 33 14.08 -14.62 14.76
CA LYS A 33 12.62 -14.58 14.84
C LYS A 33 12.11 -15.84 15.53
N LYS A 34 11.67 -15.70 16.77
CA LYS A 34 11.22 -16.83 17.59
C LYS A 34 9.76 -17.22 17.36
N THR A 35 8.91 -16.28 16.95
CA THR A 35 7.47 -16.49 16.77
C THR A 35 7.00 -16.10 15.37
N PHE A 36 6.10 -16.90 14.81
CA PHE A 36 5.44 -16.64 13.53
C PHE A 36 3.95 -16.90 13.67
N ALA A 37 3.14 -16.19 12.90
CA ALA A 37 1.72 -16.48 12.75
C ALA A 37 1.48 -17.00 11.34
N GLU A 38 0.63 -18.03 11.21
CA GLU A 38 0.14 -18.52 9.93
C GLU A 38 -0.42 -17.36 9.09
N GLN A 39 -0.08 -17.36 7.79
CA GLN A 39 -0.58 -16.39 6.83
C GLN A 39 -1.60 -17.09 5.94
N VAL A 40 -2.83 -16.61 5.94
CA VAL A 40 -3.91 -17.12 5.10
C VAL A 40 -3.77 -16.44 3.73
N PRO A 41 -3.48 -17.20 2.65
CA PRO A 41 -3.32 -16.64 1.32
C PRO A 41 -4.52 -15.79 0.91
N GLY A 42 -4.26 -14.63 0.30
CA GLY A 42 -5.30 -13.70 -0.14
C GLY A 42 -6.03 -12.95 0.98
N LEU A 43 -5.80 -13.28 2.25
CA LEU A 43 -6.44 -12.61 3.38
C LEU A 43 -5.44 -11.87 4.25
N THR A 44 -4.37 -12.52 4.70
CA THR A 44 -3.40 -11.91 5.61
C THR A 44 -2.03 -11.76 4.98
N SER A 45 -1.31 -10.74 5.43
CA SER A 45 0.11 -10.53 5.12
C SER A 45 0.86 -10.20 6.40
N ARG A 46 2.17 -10.47 6.42
CA ARG A 46 2.98 -10.26 7.62
C ARG A 46 2.98 -8.77 7.98
N TYR A 47 2.61 -8.46 9.23
CA TYR A 47 2.40 -7.10 9.73
C TYR A 47 1.30 -6.30 8.99
N GLY A 48 0.48 -6.96 8.17
CA GLY A 48 -0.65 -6.35 7.50
C GLY A 48 -1.75 -5.96 8.49
N ARG A 49 -2.21 -4.71 8.40
CA ARG A 49 -3.39 -4.21 9.14
C ARG A 49 -4.66 -4.24 8.30
N HIS A 50 -4.50 -4.42 7.00
CA HIS A 50 -5.57 -4.55 6.02
C HIS A 50 -5.45 -5.90 5.35
N SER A 51 -6.60 -6.44 4.96
CA SER A 51 -6.63 -7.63 4.13
C SER A 51 -5.89 -7.38 2.81
N VAL A 52 -5.39 -8.44 2.19
CA VAL A 52 -4.68 -8.32 0.90
C VAL A 52 -5.58 -7.62 -0.13
N GLY A 53 -6.87 -7.98 -0.19
CA GLY A 53 -7.85 -7.35 -1.08
C GLY A 53 -8.06 -5.85 -0.79
N LEU A 54 -8.29 -5.47 0.47
CA LEU A 54 -8.42 -4.04 0.83
C LEU A 54 -7.12 -3.27 0.50
N GLY A 55 -5.96 -3.87 0.76
CA GLY A 55 -4.67 -3.28 0.43
C GLY A 55 -4.52 -3.00 -1.07
N ALA A 56 -5.04 -3.86 -1.94
CA ALA A 56 -5.05 -3.64 -3.38
C ALA A 56 -5.95 -2.45 -3.77
N VAL A 57 -7.18 -2.40 -3.26
CA VAL A 57 -8.11 -1.28 -3.52
C VAL A 57 -7.51 0.06 -3.06
N LEU A 58 -6.90 0.10 -1.87
CA LEU A 58 -6.27 1.31 -1.36
C LEU A 58 -5.08 1.75 -2.21
N ARG A 59 -4.35 0.84 -2.85
CA ARG A 59 -3.27 1.18 -3.80
C ARG A 59 -3.81 1.81 -5.06
N GLU A 60 -4.87 1.25 -5.64
CA GLU A 60 -5.51 1.83 -6.83
C GLU A 60 -6.06 3.23 -6.55
N VAL A 61 -6.73 3.41 -5.40
CA VAL A 61 -7.18 4.73 -4.95
C VAL A 61 -6.01 5.70 -4.77
N ALA A 62 -4.89 5.24 -4.19
CA ALA A 62 -3.72 6.06 -3.98
C ALA A 62 -3.06 6.48 -5.31
N LEU A 63 -2.93 5.56 -6.27
CA LEU A 63 -2.37 5.84 -7.59
C LEU A 63 -3.24 6.84 -8.36
N ALA A 64 -4.57 6.67 -8.33
CA ALA A 64 -5.49 7.53 -9.07
C ALA A 64 -5.67 8.92 -8.45
N LEU A 65 -5.75 9.02 -7.11
CA LEU A 65 -6.16 10.25 -6.41
C LEU A 65 -5.09 10.85 -5.50
N GLY A 66 -3.96 10.16 -5.32
CA GLY A 66 -2.92 10.55 -4.37
C GLY A 66 -3.42 10.57 -2.91
N GLY A 67 -2.77 11.39 -2.09
CA GLY A 67 -2.99 11.38 -0.64
C GLY A 67 -4.34 11.95 -0.17
N ARG A 68 -4.58 13.24 -0.38
CA ARG A 68 -5.73 13.93 0.27
C ARG A 68 -7.07 13.59 -0.38
N ALA A 69 -7.13 13.58 -1.70
CA ALA A 69 -8.36 13.21 -2.42
C ALA A 69 -8.68 11.73 -2.20
N GLY A 70 -7.66 10.86 -2.22
CA GLY A 70 -7.82 9.45 -1.87
C GLY A 70 -8.35 9.25 -0.45
N ALA A 71 -7.81 9.94 0.55
CA ALA A 71 -8.27 9.82 1.94
C ALA A 71 -9.74 10.24 2.12
N ARG A 72 -10.20 11.24 1.37
CA ARG A 72 -11.62 11.63 1.35
C ARG A 72 -12.49 10.53 0.75
N LEU A 73 -12.08 9.94 -0.38
CA LEU A 73 -12.83 8.88 -1.02
C LEU A 73 -12.91 7.63 -0.14
N THR A 74 -11.79 7.20 0.46
CA THR A 74 -11.77 6.01 1.30
C THR A 74 -12.65 6.14 2.54
N GLY A 75 -12.81 7.36 3.06
CA GLY A 75 -13.80 7.66 4.10
C GLY A 75 -15.25 7.41 3.67
N GLN A 76 -15.58 7.65 2.38
CA GLN A 76 -16.91 7.37 1.82
C GLN A 76 -17.12 5.88 1.48
N LEU A 77 -16.04 5.13 1.33
CA LEU A 77 -16.05 3.70 1.03
C LEU A 77 -15.98 2.83 2.30
N ALA A 78 -16.24 3.40 3.48
CA ALA A 78 -16.07 2.76 4.80
C ALA A 78 -14.74 1.97 4.95
N ALA A 79 -13.68 2.54 4.39
CA ALA A 79 -12.32 2.00 4.36
C ALA A 79 -11.29 3.09 4.72
N ALA A 80 -11.66 3.95 5.68
CA ALA A 80 -10.99 5.22 5.94
C ALA A 80 -9.49 5.04 6.25
N VAL A 81 -8.64 5.76 5.51
CA VAL A 81 -7.20 5.82 5.78
C VAL A 81 -6.67 7.24 5.62
N ASN A 82 -5.64 7.58 6.38
CA ASN A 82 -4.97 8.88 6.29
C ASN A 82 -4.24 9.01 4.93
N ARG A 83 -4.15 10.24 4.40
CA ARG A 83 -3.32 10.61 3.24
C ARG A 83 -1.90 10.04 3.32
N MET A 84 -1.31 10.01 4.52
CA MET A 84 0.06 9.51 4.71
C MET A 84 0.16 8.00 4.49
N THR A 85 -0.91 7.25 4.80
CA THR A 85 -1.00 5.82 4.49
C THR A 85 -0.99 5.61 2.98
N LEU A 86 -1.80 6.37 2.24
CA LEU A 86 -1.84 6.29 0.77
C LEU A 86 -0.51 6.68 0.12
N ILE A 87 0.13 7.76 0.58
CA ILE A 87 1.46 8.16 0.10
C ILE A 87 2.51 7.07 0.37
N ARG A 88 2.47 6.42 1.53
CA ARG A 88 3.36 5.29 1.84
C ARG A 88 3.09 4.10 0.93
N LEU A 89 1.84 3.80 0.60
CA LEU A 89 1.50 2.73 -0.33
C LEU A 89 2.11 2.98 -1.70
N ILE A 90 1.94 4.18 -2.26
CA ILE A 90 2.54 4.57 -3.55
C ILE A 90 4.06 4.39 -3.52
N ARG A 91 4.73 4.96 -2.50
CA ARG A 91 6.20 4.88 -2.35
C ARG A 91 6.74 3.47 -2.10
N SER A 92 5.89 2.54 -1.70
CA SER A 92 6.28 1.14 -1.48
C SER A 92 6.09 0.26 -2.71
N LEU A 93 5.48 0.80 -3.78
CA LEU A 93 5.36 0.07 -5.03
C LEU A 93 6.74 0.00 -5.70
N PRO A 94 7.07 -1.14 -6.32
CA PRO A 94 8.26 -1.21 -7.15
C PRO A 94 8.10 -0.25 -8.34
N ASP A 95 9.21 0.33 -8.76
CA ASP A 95 9.24 1.06 -10.02
C ASP A 95 8.90 0.10 -11.18
N PRO A 96 8.20 0.59 -12.22
CA PRO A 96 7.89 -0.24 -13.37
C PRO A 96 9.19 -0.71 -14.03
N ALA A 97 9.29 -2.01 -14.30
CA ALA A 97 10.45 -2.56 -14.98
C ALA A 97 10.62 -1.93 -16.36
N LEU A 98 11.75 -1.25 -16.59
CA LEU A 98 12.12 -0.75 -17.90
C LEU A 98 12.68 -1.91 -18.73
N ALA A 99 11.87 -2.50 -19.60
CA ALA A 99 12.28 -3.64 -20.43
C ALA A 99 13.46 -3.31 -21.37
N THR A 100 13.58 -2.04 -21.79
CA THR A 100 14.72 -1.48 -22.54
C THR A 100 14.74 0.03 -22.30
N GLY A 101 15.91 0.63 -22.13
CA GLY A 101 16.03 2.08 -21.98
C GLY A 101 15.45 2.82 -23.20
N PRO A 102 14.89 4.03 -23.02
CA PRO A 102 14.29 4.78 -24.13
C PRO A 102 15.34 5.08 -25.21
N ARG A 103 15.00 4.82 -26.48
CA ARG A 103 15.88 5.17 -27.62
C ARG A 103 16.02 6.68 -27.80
N VAL A 104 14.96 7.42 -27.47
CA VAL A 104 14.91 8.88 -27.47
C VAL A 104 14.21 9.30 -26.19
N LEU A 105 14.84 10.16 -25.41
CA LEU A 105 14.27 10.73 -24.20
C LEU A 105 13.92 12.19 -24.45
N GLY A 106 12.63 12.51 -24.41
CA GLY A 106 12.17 13.89 -24.32
C GLY A 106 12.34 14.38 -22.88
N VAL A 107 13.00 15.52 -22.72
CA VAL A 107 13.07 16.23 -21.44
C VAL A 107 12.04 17.35 -21.49
N ASP A 108 11.18 17.39 -20.47
CA ASP A 108 10.19 18.45 -20.29
C ASP A 108 10.39 19.17 -18.96
N ASP A 109 10.16 20.47 -18.99
CA ASP A 109 10.25 21.35 -17.83
C ASP A 109 8.83 21.60 -17.31
N PHE A 110 8.58 21.21 -16.05
CA PHE A 110 7.29 21.43 -15.41
C PHE A 110 7.46 22.33 -14.19
N ALA A 111 6.49 23.22 -13.96
CA ALA A 111 6.46 24.05 -12.77
C ALA A 111 5.59 23.40 -11.68
N LEU A 112 6.20 22.99 -10.57
CA LEU A 112 5.49 22.52 -9.35
C LEU A 112 4.57 23.63 -8.79
N ARG A 113 5.02 24.87 -8.91
CA ARG A 113 4.24 26.07 -8.64
C ARG A 113 4.67 27.14 -9.65
N ARG A 114 3.72 27.62 -10.47
CA ARG A 114 3.97 28.66 -11.48
C ARG A 114 4.75 29.83 -10.86
N GLY A 115 5.87 30.19 -11.47
CA GLY A 115 6.73 31.32 -11.06
C GLY A 115 7.66 31.06 -9.87
N HIS A 116 7.75 29.84 -9.34
CA HIS A 116 8.62 29.54 -8.20
C HIS A 116 9.58 28.37 -8.43
N THR A 117 9.03 27.19 -8.68
CA THR A 117 9.82 25.95 -8.64
C THR A 117 9.58 25.20 -9.93
N TYR A 118 10.58 25.21 -10.79
CA TYR A 118 10.65 24.39 -11.99
C TYR A 118 11.38 23.09 -11.66
N GLY A 119 10.89 21.98 -12.18
CA GLY A 119 11.53 20.69 -12.15
C GLY A 119 11.65 20.16 -13.57
N THR A 120 12.67 19.35 -13.81
CA THR A 120 12.85 18.55 -15.02
C THR A 120 12.30 17.14 -14.75
N VAL A 121 11.41 16.63 -15.61
CA VAL A 121 11.09 15.19 -15.58
C VAL A 121 12.07 14.47 -16.49
N GLY A 122 12.87 13.58 -15.91
CA GLY A 122 13.66 12.58 -16.61
C GLY A 122 13.59 11.26 -15.85
N PRO A 123 13.99 10.13 -16.47
CA PRO A 123 14.11 8.87 -15.77
C PRO A 123 15.10 9.04 -14.62
N SER A 124 14.70 8.63 -13.42
CA SER A 124 15.64 8.49 -12.31
C SER A 124 16.64 7.38 -12.63
N PRO A 125 17.94 7.57 -12.36
CA PRO A 125 18.94 6.53 -12.55
C PRO A 125 18.70 5.31 -11.66
#